data_AF-A0A2V0P696-F1
#
_entry.id   AF-A0A2V0P696-F1
#
_cell.length_a   1.000
_cell.length_b   1.000
_cell.length_c   1.000
_cell.angle_alpha   90.00
_cell.angle_beta   90.00
_cell.angle_gamma   90.00
#
_symmetry.space_group_name_H-M   'P 1'
#
loop_
_entity.id
_entity.type
_entity.pdbx_description
1 polymer ?
#
loop_
_entity_poly.entity_id
_entity_poly.type
_entity_poly.pdbx_seq_one_letter_code
_entity_poly.pdbx_strand_id
1 'polypeptide(L)'
;MRGSTRTRPACRPAAAAVAAVLLASLFAGASAQTVYRVSSCSELAAKFGDIAQQMSALTKGKVSITIELGCGQPGAYSDCPSKAMMPAWYVQGKALQLQLAIKGAAGCAGAARPVLSGAVAVEDAVEPLFMALEKNYHLTLQDLVLDGKEARPGIFADPAGSLTLVNVDVINCRFNYEEAPGLWARGTPVSVEGGEFRNNVAGGNGGAVYFSQIPGYSGGLSFKGTKFVDNKADAGGAIFVVKTNPKGAKVTCSGCVFDGNDAAYGSVVMTSRSDDKQSGEELKPGAAIKLTLSGSVVSGNANPTTAVCGEGTENLKHSKLVTSGTPLAPSSDPMCNDYALAQSG
;
A
#
# COMPACT_ATOMS: atom_id res chain seq x y z
N MET A 1 30.82 -29.19 59.11
CA MET A 1 30.97 -29.54 57.67
C MET A 1 29.62 -29.43 56.96
N ARG A 2 29.33 -28.32 56.27
CA ARG A 2 28.34 -28.24 55.18
C ARG A 2 28.77 -27.10 54.26
N GLY A 3 29.40 -27.46 53.14
CA GLY A 3 29.82 -26.52 52.09
C GLY A 3 28.67 -26.29 51.12
N SER A 4 28.26 -25.03 50.97
CA SER A 4 27.27 -24.56 49.99
C SER A 4 28.01 -24.03 48.76
N THR A 5 28.06 -24.81 47.70
CA THR A 5 28.57 -24.39 46.39
C THR A 5 27.50 -23.63 45.60
N ARG A 6 27.60 -22.29 45.58
CA ARG A 6 26.83 -21.44 44.66
C ARG A 6 27.53 -21.40 43.30
N THR A 7 26.96 -22.06 42.30
CA THR A 7 27.32 -21.89 40.89
C THR A 7 26.67 -20.59 40.37
N ARG A 8 27.50 -19.64 39.91
CA ARG A 8 27.03 -18.43 39.22
C ARG A 8 26.65 -18.76 37.76
N PRO A 9 25.55 -18.22 37.22
CA PRO A 9 25.23 -18.37 35.81
C PRO A 9 26.19 -17.52 34.96
N ALA A 10 26.75 -18.13 33.93
CA ALA A 10 27.59 -17.44 32.95
C ALA A 10 26.74 -16.49 32.09
N CYS A 11 26.95 -15.18 32.24
CA CYS A 11 26.47 -14.17 31.29
C CYS A 11 27.10 -14.43 29.91
N ARG A 12 26.26 -14.69 28.91
CA ARG A 12 26.66 -14.86 27.50
C ARG A 12 26.98 -13.49 26.86
N PRO A 13 28.14 -13.31 26.18
CA PRO A 13 28.47 -12.11 25.42
C PRO A 13 28.09 -12.26 23.93
N ALA A 14 26.90 -12.77 23.61
CA ALA A 14 26.51 -12.98 22.20
C ALA A 14 25.97 -11.70 21.53
N ALA A 15 25.43 -10.75 22.29
CA ALA A 15 24.83 -9.53 21.74
C ALA A 15 25.87 -8.50 21.24
N ALA A 16 27.05 -8.43 21.87
CA ALA A 16 28.07 -7.44 21.54
C ALA A 16 28.80 -7.72 20.21
N ALA A 17 28.91 -9.00 19.82
CA ALA A 17 29.63 -9.39 18.60
C ALA A 17 28.84 -9.08 17.32
N VAL A 18 27.50 -9.13 17.36
CA VAL A 18 26.64 -8.83 16.19
C VAL A 18 26.63 -7.32 15.89
N ALA A 19 26.67 -6.47 16.91
CA ALA A 19 26.75 -5.02 16.73
C ALA A 19 28.08 -4.59 16.07
N ALA A 20 29.19 -5.24 16.43
CA ALA A 20 30.53 -4.89 15.92
C ALA A 20 30.72 -5.21 14.43
N VAL A 21 30.16 -6.32 13.93
CA VAL A 21 30.28 -6.72 12.52
C VAL A 21 29.45 -5.83 11.59
N LEU A 22 28.28 -5.35 12.05
CA LEU A 22 27.43 -4.42 11.28
C LEU A 22 28.02 -2.99 11.21
N LEU A 23 28.68 -2.53 12.28
CA LEU A 23 29.36 -1.23 12.30
C LEU A 23 30.58 -1.17 11.37
N ALA A 24 31.31 -2.28 11.18
CA ALA A 24 32.48 -2.33 10.31
C ALA A 24 32.13 -2.17 8.80
N SER A 25 30.97 -2.67 8.37
CA SER A 25 30.50 -2.54 6.98
C SER A 25 30.01 -1.13 6.62
N LEU A 26 29.66 -0.30 7.61
CA LEU A 26 29.10 1.04 7.38
C LEU A 26 30.11 2.08 6.88
N PHE A 27 31.42 1.82 7.00
CA PHE A 27 32.48 2.76 6.59
C PHE A 27 33.10 2.45 5.22
N ALA A 28 32.74 1.33 4.58
CA ALA A 28 33.42 0.86 3.37
C ALA A 28 32.82 1.35 2.03
N GLY A 29 31.81 2.22 2.04
CA GLY A 29 31.25 2.83 0.82
C GLY A 29 30.49 1.90 -0.14
N ALA A 30 30.55 0.58 0.05
CA ALA A 30 29.70 -0.38 -0.64
C ALA A 30 28.33 -0.45 0.04
N SER A 31 27.24 -0.28 -0.71
CA SER A 31 25.88 -0.49 -0.19
C SER A 31 25.65 -1.99 0.03
N ALA A 32 26.10 -2.50 1.17
CA ALA A 32 25.86 -3.88 1.55
C ALA A 32 24.34 -4.09 1.74
N GLN A 33 23.74 -4.93 0.90
CA GLN A 33 22.37 -5.38 1.09
C GLN A 33 22.36 -6.37 2.25
N THR A 34 21.63 -6.06 3.31
CA THR A 34 21.48 -6.96 4.44
C THR A 34 20.23 -7.82 4.25
N VAL A 35 20.39 -9.14 4.33
CA VAL A 35 19.29 -10.10 4.17
C VAL A 35 18.98 -10.76 5.52
N TYR A 36 17.74 -10.60 5.98
CA TYR A 36 17.21 -11.29 7.15
C TYR A 36 16.25 -12.39 6.73
N ARG A 37 16.21 -13.47 7.51
CA ARG A 37 15.23 -14.55 7.34
C ARG A 37 14.38 -14.63 8.57
N VAL A 38 13.07 -14.69 8.38
CA VAL A 38 12.10 -14.80 9.47
C VAL A 38 11.06 -15.85 9.13
N SER A 39 10.57 -16.55 10.13
CA SER A 39 9.63 -17.66 10.01
C SER A 39 8.34 -17.48 10.82
N SER A 40 8.21 -16.35 11.52
CA SER A 40 7.04 -16.04 12.34
C SER A 40 6.81 -14.53 12.50
N CYS A 41 5.62 -14.14 12.96
CA CYS A 41 5.32 -12.74 13.35
C CYS A 41 6.27 -12.20 14.42
N SER A 42 6.66 -13.00 15.41
CA SER A 42 7.53 -12.54 16.51
C SER A 42 8.95 -12.27 16.03
N GLU A 43 9.48 -13.11 15.15
CA GLU A 43 10.77 -12.87 14.48
C GLU A 43 10.72 -11.65 13.56
N LEU A 44 9.66 -11.50 12.78
CA LEU A 44 9.45 -10.33 11.93
C LEU A 44 9.40 -9.04 12.77
N ALA A 45 8.64 -9.04 13.86
CA ALA A 45 8.56 -7.91 14.79
C ALA A 45 9.91 -7.57 15.41
N ALA A 46 10.65 -8.58 15.88
CA ALA A 46 11.98 -8.39 16.43
C ALA A 46 12.93 -7.77 15.39
N LYS A 47 12.87 -8.23 14.13
CA LYS A 47 13.69 -7.67 13.05
C LYS A 47 13.33 -6.25 12.70
N PHE A 48 12.06 -5.87 12.68
CA PHE A 48 11.71 -4.46 12.52
C PHE A 48 12.19 -3.60 13.69
N GLY A 49 12.18 -4.11 14.92
CA GLY A 49 12.81 -3.46 16.07
C GLY A 49 14.32 -3.24 15.88
N ASP A 50 15.04 -4.27 15.42
CA ASP A 50 16.47 -4.17 15.14
C ASP A 50 16.77 -3.12 14.04
N ILE A 51 15.96 -3.12 12.96
CA ILE A 51 16.09 -2.17 11.85
C ILE A 51 15.84 -0.75 12.34
N ALA A 52 14.78 -0.52 13.12
CA ALA A 52 14.50 0.79 13.70
C ALA A 52 15.66 1.32 14.54
N GLN A 53 16.27 0.46 15.38
CA GLN A 53 17.45 0.81 16.16
C GLN A 53 18.66 1.13 15.28
N GLN A 54 18.94 0.32 14.26
CA GLN A 54 20.02 0.60 13.30
C GLN A 54 19.80 1.93 12.58
N MET A 55 18.58 2.18 12.11
CA MET A 55 18.23 3.42 11.44
C MET A 55 18.42 4.62 12.37
N SER A 56 18.06 4.52 13.65
CA SER A 56 18.25 5.59 14.63
C SER A 56 19.73 5.97 14.82
N ALA A 57 20.63 4.98 14.78
CA ALA A 57 22.07 5.18 14.99
C ALA A 57 22.79 5.79 13.77
N LEU A 58 22.21 5.70 12.57
CA LEU A 58 22.82 6.28 11.38
C LEU A 58 22.74 7.81 11.39
N THR A 59 23.83 8.49 11.11
CA THR A 59 23.82 9.97 10.97
C THR A 59 23.54 10.39 9.53
N LYS A 60 24.02 9.61 8.55
CA LYS A 60 23.78 9.75 7.11
C LYS A 60 23.90 8.37 6.44
N GLY A 61 23.31 8.21 5.27
CA GLY A 61 23.51 7.03 4.43
C GLY A 61 22.24 6.46 3.84
N LYS A 62 22.44 5.43 3.02
CA LYS A 62 21.39 4.62 2.40
C LYS A 62 21.50 3.20 2.93
N VAL A 63 20.42 2.66 3.46
CA VAL A 63 20.35 1.25 3.88
C VAL A 63 19.46 0.49 2.93
N SER A 64 19.90 -0.70 2.52
CA SER A 64 19.09 -1.64 1.75
C SER A 64 18.92 -2.93 2.55
N ILE A 65 17.67 -3.26 2.87
CA ILE A 65 17.32 -4.40 3.69
C ILE A 65 16.32 -5.27 2.95
N THR A 66 16.59 -6.56 2.91
CA THR A 66 15.64 -7.57 2.44
C THR A 66 15.28 -8.47 3.60
N ILE A 67 13.98 -8.66 3.82
CA ILE A 67 13.45 -9.65 4.76
C ILE A 67 12.81 -10.75 3.92
N GLU A 68 13.39 -11.95 4.01
CA GLU A 68 12.87 -13.17 3.42
C GLU A 68 11.92 -13.85 4.41
N LEU A 69 10.66 -13.96 4.02
CA LEU A 69 9.66 -14.74 4.73
C LEU A 69 9.85 -16.24 4.44
N GLY A 70 9.80 -17.06 5.48
CA GLY A 70 9.78 -18.51 5.38
C GLY A 70 8.48 -19.01 4.75
N CYS A 71 8.55 -20.16 4.08
CA CYS A 71 7.37 -20.74 3.44
C CYS A 71 6.37 -21.23 4.50
N GLY A 72 5.21 -20.57 4.57
CA GLY A 72 3.89 -21.21 4.58
C GLY A 72 3.57 -22.29 5.61
N GLN A 73 4.06 -22.24 6.85
CA GLN A 73 3.28 -22.87 7.92
C GLN A 73 2.00 -22.04 8.07
N PRO A 74 0.80 -22.62 7.89
CA PRO A 74 -0.44 -21.87 8.05
C PRO A 74 -0.47 -21.16 9.41
N GLY A 75 -0.76 -19.85 9.41
CA GLY A 75 -0.78 -19.04 10.62
C GLY A 75 0.59 -18.56 11.15
N ALA A 76 1.71 -18.87 10.51
CA ALA A 76 3.03 -18.34 10.93
C ALA A 76 3.07 -16.81 10.99
N TYR A 77 2.29 -16.17 10.12
CA TYR A 77 2.17 -14.71 10.01
C TYR A 77 0.76 -14.20 10.33
N SER A 78 -0.06 -15.00 11.03
CA SER A 78 -1.37 -14.55 11.47
C SER A 78 -1.30 -13.75 12.76
N ASP A 79 -2.15 -12.74 12.88
CA ASP A 79 -2.31 -11.93 14.08
C ASP A 79 -1.00 -11.26 14.54
N CYS A 80 -0.21 -10.82 13.57
CA CYS A 80 1.02 -10.09 13.83
C CYS A 80 0.70 -8.84 14.69
N PRO A 81 1.50 -8.56 15.73
CA PRO A 81 1.36 -7.32 16.48
C PRO A 81 1.65 -6.16 15.53
N SER A 82 1.02 -5.01 15.74
CA SER A 82 1.21 -3.85 14.84
C SER A 82 2.66 -3.34 14.80
N LYS A 83 3.43 -3.56 15.87
CA LYS A 83 4.88 -3.33 15.87
C LYS A 83 5.65 -4.15 14.82
N ALA A 84 5.09 -5.26 14.34
CA ALA A 84 5.64 -6.07 13.26
C ALA A 84 5.38 -5.50 11.85
N MET A 85 4.80 -4.30 11.76
CA MET A 85 4.21 -3.79 10.52
C MET A 85 4.64 -2.34 10.20
N MET A 86 5.42 -1.70 11.08
CA MET A 86 5.65 -0.25 11.05
C MET A 86 7.11 0.14 11.32
N PRO A 87 8.05 -0.06 10.37
CA PRO A 87 9.44 0.41 10.53
C PRO A 87 9.59 1.93 10.34
N ALA A 88 8.61 2.62 9.75
CA ALA A 88 8.78 3.95 9.16
C ALA A 88 8.93 5.11 10.15
N TRP A 89 8.53 4.97 11.42
CA TRP A 89 8.60 6.07 12.39
C TRP A 89 10.02 6.56 12.71
N TYR A 90 11.05 5.79 12.37
CA TYR A 90 12.44 6.06 12.78
C TYR A 90 13.36 6.55 11.65
N VAL A 91 12.81 6.88 10.48
CA VAL A 91 13.59 7.11 9.24
C VAL A 91 13.75 8.59 8.87
N GLN A 92 13.34 9.54 9.72
CA GLN A 92 13.42 10.97 9.41
C GLN A 92 14.79 11.40 8.85
N GLY A 93 14.77 11.93 7.62
CA GLY A 93 15.96 12.42 6.92
C GLY A 93 16.92 11.35 6.37
N LYS A 94 16.61 10.06 6.47
CA LYS A 94 17.48 8.94 6.06
C LYS A 94 16.89 8.19 4.88
N ALA A 95 17.74 7.62 4.02
CA ALA A 95 17.29 6.81 2.90
C ALA A 95 17.24 5.33 3.29
N LEU A 96 16.07 4.72 3.18
CA LEU A 96 15.87 3.29 3.45
C LEU A 96 15.15 2.65 2.28
N GLN A 97 15.75 1.58 1.75
CA GLN A 97 15.11 0.66 0.84
C GLN A 97 14.80 -0.62 1.61
N LEU A 98 13.52 -0.90 1.78
CA LEU A 98 13.05 -2.11 2.43
C LEU A 98 12.34 -2.99 1.40
N GLN A 99 12.75 -4.24 1.31
CA GLN A 99 12.07 -5.28 0.56
C GLN A 99 11.59 -6.38 1.49
N LEU A 100 10.31 -6.73 1.42
CA LEU A 100 9.73 -7.90 2.06
C LEU A 100 9.28 -8.87 0.96
N ALA A 101 9.85 -10.07 0.94
CA ALA A 101 9.57 -11.06 -0.10
C ALA A 101 9.60 -12.48 0.47
N ILE A 102 8.98 -13.44 -0.22
CA ILE A 102 9.24 -14.86 0.05
C ILE A 102 10.69 -15.18 -0.33
N LYS A 103 11.37 -16.00 0.48
CA LYS A 103 12.65 -16.62 0.11
C LYS A 103 12.57 -17.23 -1.28
N GLY A 104 13.48 -16.80 -2.17
CA GLY A 104 13.49 -17.03 -3.62
C GLY A 104 12.60 -18.16 -4.14
N ALA A 105 11.73 -17.84 -5.10
CA ALA A 105 10.65 -18.65 -5.67
C ALA A 105 10.91 -20.17 -5.84
N ALA A 106 12.17 -20.60 -5.99
CA ALA A 106 12.57 -22.00 -6.03
C ALA A 106 12.39 -22.76 -4.68
N GLY A 107 12.50 -22.07 -3.55
CA GLY A 107 12.44 -22.69 -2.21
C GLY A 107 11.02 -22.93 -1.68
N CYS A 108 10.03 -22.25 -2.24
CA CYS A 108 8.62 -22.36 -1.85
C CYS A 108 7.73 -22.83 -3.02
N ALA A 109 8.28 -23.51 -4.02
CA ALA A 109 7.52 -23.98 -5.17
C ALA A 109 6.32 -24.84 -4.72
N GLY A 110 5.10 -24.36 -4.98
CA GLY A 110 3.85 -25.02 -4.57
C GLY A 110 3.39 -24.73 -3.14
N ALA A 111 4.17 -24.02 -2.32
CA ALA A 111 3.71 -23.57 -1.01
C ALA A 111 2.77 -22.36 -1.15
N ALA A 112 1.77 -22.27 -0.27
CA ALA A 112 0.93 -21.09 -0.19
C ALA A 112 1.77 -19.83 0.13
N ARG A 113 1.41 -18.69 -0.47
CA ARG A 113 1.99 -17.39 -0.12
C ARG A 113 1.77 -17.10 1.37
N PRO A 114 2.74 -16.48 2.07
CA PRO A 114 2.55 -16.09 3.45
C PRO A 114 1.42 -15.07 3.54
N VAL A 115 0.50 -15.31 4.46
CA VAL A 115 -0.60 -14.40 4.77
C VAL A 115 -0.21 -13.60 6.00
N LEU A 116 0.15 -12.33 5.80
CA LEU A 116 0.35 -11.39 6.89
C LEU A 116 -0.99 -10.76 7.24
N SER A 117 -1.45 -11.04 8.46
CA SER A 117 -2.62 -10.39 9.03
C SER A 117 -2.24 -9.77 10.37
N GLY A 118 -2.82 -8.61 10.67
CA GLY A 118 -2.69 -8.00 11.99
C GLY A 118 -3.62 -8.68 12.99
N ALA A 119 -3.27 -8.63 14.28
CA ALA A 119 -4.21 -9.03 15.33
C ALA A 119 -5.49 -8.18 15.25
N VAL A 120 -6.67 -8.69 15.54
CA VAL A 120 -7.88 -7.84 15.58
C VAL A 120 -7.64 -6.71 16.57
N ALA A 121 -7.69 -5.46 16.09
CA ALA A 121 -7.43 -4.30 16.94
C ALA A 121 -8.58 -4.15 17.95
N VAL A 122 -8.24 -3.84 19.19
CA VAL A 122 -9.22 -3.56 20.25
C VAL A 122 -9.68 -2.11 20.08
N GLU A 123 -10.82 -1.98 19.42
CA GLU A 123 -11.78 -0.88 19.29
C GLU A 123 -11.40 0.53 18.81
N ASP A 124 -10.21 1.12 19.02
CA ASP A 124 -10.09 2.59 18.74
C ASP A 124 -8.87 3.07 17.92
N ALA A 125 -7.90 2.20 17.61
CA ALA A 125 -6.73 2.59 16.82
C ALA A 125 -6.45 1.54 15.75
N VAL A 126 -7.03 1.76 14.58
CA VAL A 126 -6.86 0.85 13.45
C VAL A 126 -5.60 1.21 12.67
N GLU A 127 -4.47 0.68 13.12
CA GLU A 127 -3.19 0.84 12.43
C GLU A 127 -3.17 0.01 11.13
N PRO A 128 -2.64 0.55 10.02
CA PRO A 128 -2.51 -0.17 8.76
C PRO A 128 -1.52 -1.34 8.89
N LEU A 129 -1.68 -2.37 8.05
CA LEU A 129 -0.72 -3.50 7.96
C LEU A 129 0.67 -3.06 7.51
N PHE A 130 0.80 -1.99 6.72
CA PHE A 130 2.09 -1.43 6.36
C PHE A 130 2.01 0.09 6.26
N MET A 131 3.11 0.75 6.63
CA MET A 131 3.28 2.19 6.39
C MET A 131 4.55 2.49 5.63
N ALA A 132 4.42 3.30 4.59
CA ALA A 132 5.52 3.91 3.88
C ALA A 132 5.48 5.43 4.07
N LEU A 133 6.36 5.94 4.92
CA LEU A 133 6.46 7.36 5.24
C LEU A 133 7.88 7.84 4.88
N GLU A 134 8.03 9.13 4.63
CA GLU A 134 9.27 9.82 4.25
C GLU A 134 9.70 9.69 2.78
N LYS A 135 10.05 10.84 2.17
CA LYS A 135 10.46 10.97 0.76
C LYS A 135 11.59 10.03 0.32
N ASN A 136 12.41 9.57 1.25
CA ASN A 136 13.57 8.72 0.97
C ASN A 136 13.33 7.25 1.35
N TYR A 137 12.11 6.90 1.73
CA TYR A 137 11.71 5.54 2.01
C TYR A 137 11.14 4.86 0.76
N HIS A 138 11.68 3.71 0.43
CA HIS A 138 11.22 2.87 -0.68
C HIS A 138 10.81 1.52 -0.13
N LEU A 139 9.53 1.18 -0.28
CA LEU A 139 8.99 -0.11 0.17
C LEU A 139 8.67 -0.99 -1.04
N THR A 140 9.21 -2.20 -1.05
CA THR A 140 8.82 -3.26 -1.98
C THR A 140 8.21 -4.43 -1.21
N LEU A 141 6.97 -4.78 -1.53
CA LEU A 141 6.31 -5.99 -1.04
C LEU A 141 6.15 -6.96 -2.21
N GLN A 142 6.49 -8.23 -1.99
CA GLN A 142 6.50 -9.21 -3.07
C GLN A 142 6.00 -10.60 -2.63
N ASP A 143 5.18 -11.20 -3.49
CA ASP A 143 4.71 -12.59 -3.41
C ASP A 143 4.01 -12.92 -2.08
N LEU A 144 3.15 -12.05 -1.56
CA LEU A 144 2.52 -12.23 -0.24
C LEU A 144 1.03 -11.85 -0.26
N VAL A 145 0.31 -12.24 0.79
CA VAL A 145 -1.08 -11.82 1.01
C VAL A 145 -1.11 -10.92 2.25
N LEU A 146 -1.70 -9.74 2.10
CA LEU A 146 -2.06 -8.83 3.18
C LEU A 146 -3.54 -9.01 3.47
N ASP A 147 -3.88 -9.53 4.64
CA ASP A 147 -5.26 -9.77 5.03
C ASP A 147 -5.64 -8.86 6.21
N GLY A 148 -6.52 -7.91 5.93
CA GLY A 148 -7.02 -6.95 6.92
C GLY A 148 -7.99 -7.57 7.92
N LYS A 149 -8.44 -8.83 7.71
CA LYS A 149 -9.43 -9.54 8.55
C LYS A 149 -10.67 -8.70 8.86
N GLU A 150 -11.10 -7.90 7.89
CA GLU A 150 -12.22 -6.95 7.96
C GLU A 150 -12.11 -5.89 9.06
N ALA A 151 -10.94 -5.76 9.67
CA ALA A 151 -10.73 -4.93 10.85
C ALA A 151 -9.64 -3.89 10.65
N ARG A 152 -8.86 -3.96 9.57
CA ARG A 152 -7.68 -3.10 9.36
C ARG A 152 -7.52 -2.59 7.93
N PRO A 153 -6.97 -1.37 7.75
CA PRO A 153 -6.37 -0.97 6.49
C PRO A 153 -5.16 -1.83 6.14
N GLY A 154 -4.93 -2.05 4.86
CA GLY A 154 -3.77 -2.72 4.30
C GLY A 154 -2.54 -1.81 4.34
N ILE A 155 -2.43 -0.88 3.41
CA ILE A 155 -1.19 -0.11 3.23
C ILE A 155 -1.48 1.38 3.29
N PHE A 156 -0.68 2.13 4.05
CA PHE A 156 -0.66 3.59 4.05
C PHE A 156 0.68 4.12 3.54
N ALA A 157 0.66 5.07 2.61
CA ALA A 157 1.88 5.61 2.00
C ALA A 157 1.83 7.14 1.85
N ASP A 158 2.43 7.89 2.78
CA ASP A 158 2.31 9.36 2.88
C ASP A 158 3.57 10.08 3.40
N PRO A 159 4.12 11.00 2.61
CA PRO A 159 4.59 10.77 1.27
C PRO A 159 5.90 9.98 1.34
N ALA A 160 5.97 8.86 0.63
CA ALA A 160 7.17 8.05 0.51
C ALA A 160 7.93 8.29 -0.80
N GLY A 161 9.17 7.79 -0.86
CA GLY A 161 9.96 7.79 -2.09
C GLY A 161 9.35 6.91 -3.18
N SER A 162 8.92 5.69 -2.81
CA SER A 162 8.09 4.83 -3.67
C SER A 162 7.47 3.66 -2.90
N LEU A 163 6.35 3.15 -3.41
CA LEU A 163 5.76 1.87 -3.03
C LEU A 163 5.67 0.95 -4.25
N THR A 164 6.23 -0.25 -4.15
CA THR A 164 6.19 -1.29 -5.18
C THR A 164 5.53 -2.55 -4.63
N LEU A 165 4.48 -3.02 -5.29
CA LEU A 165 3.79 -4.28 -4.97
C LEU A 165 3.95 -5.24 -6.15
N VAL A 166 4.53 -6.42 -5.91
CA VAL A 166 4.73 -7.44 -6.96
C VAL A 166 4.05 -8.73 -6.53
N ASN A 167 2.98 -9.12 -7.22
CA ASN A 167 2.19 -10.30 -6.91
C ASN A 167 1.69 -10.32 -5.44
N VAL A 168 1.24 -9.16 -4.98
CA VAL A 168 0.71 -8.95 -3.62
C VAL A 168 -0.81 -8.93 -3.68
N ASP A 169 -1.45 -9.74 -2.84
CA ASP A 169 -2.88 -9.63 -2.64
C ASP A 169 -3.16 -8.75 -1.42
N VAL A 170 -4.13 -7.86 -1.52
CA VAL A 170 -4.63 -7.02 -0.42
C VAL A 170 -6.10 -7.31 -0.27
N ILE A 171 -6.46 -8.04 0.79
CA ILE A 171 -7.78 -8.62 0.94
C ILE A 171 -8.42 -8.28 2.27
N ASN A 172 -9.76 -8.22 2.24
CA ASN A 172 -10.61 -8.05 3.41
C ASN A 172 -10.16 -6.86 4.28
N CYS A 173 -9.67 -5.78 3.69
CA CYS A 173 -9.36 -4.58 4.45
C CYS A 173 -10.64 -3.76 4.66
N ARG A 174 -10.79 -3.19 5.85
CA ARG A 174 -11.91 -2.28 6.16
C ARG A 174 -11.39 -1.01 6.83
N PHE A 175 -11.95 0.11 6.42
CA PHE A 175 -11.68 1.40 7.02
C PHE A 175 -12.98 2.19 7.00
N ASN A 176 -13.53 2.43 8.19
CA ASN A 176 -14.85 3.07 8.35
C ASN A 176 -14.78 4.58 8.13
N TYR A 177 -13.59 5.15 7.93
CA TYR A 177 -13.40 6.55 7.58
C TYR A 177 -13.53 6.77 6.07
N GLU A 178 -13.28 8.00 5.64
CA GLU A 178 -13.55 8.47 4.29
C GLU A 178 -12.63 7.91 3.18
N GLU A 179 -11.68 7.03 3.49
CA GLU A 179 -10.59 6.67 2.56
C GLU A 179 -10.36 5.17 2.43
N ALA A 180 -9.58 4.79 1.41
CA ALA A 180 -9.45 3.39 1.00
C ALA A 180 -8.80 2.51 2.06
N PRO A 181 -9.39 1.34 2.34
CA PRO A 181 -8.83 0.38 3.27
C PRO A 181 -7.70 -0.44 2.66
N GLY A 182 -7.69 -0.73 1.35
CA GLY A 182 -6.66 -1.62 0.77
C GLY A 182 -5.32 -0.89 0.67
N LEU A 183 -5.30 0.21 -0.07
CA LEU A 183 -4.15 1.07 -0.24
C LEU A 183 -4.58 2.54 -0.19
N TRP A 184 -4.06 3.25 0.80
CA TRP A 184 -4.11 4.70 0.87
C TRP A 184 -2.74 5.28 0.55
N ALA A 185 -2.63 6.07 -0.53
CA ALA A 185 -1.39 6.72 -0.92
C ALA A 185 -1.57 8.22 -1.15
N ARG A 186 -0.63 9.02 -0.65
CA ARG A 186 -0.63 10.48 -0.79
C ARG A 186 0.74 10.98 -1.23
N GLY A 187 0.80 11.56 -2.43
CA GLY A 187 2.05 12.05 -3.04
C GLY A 187 3.11 10.98 -3.36
N THR A 188 2.88 9.72 -2.98
CA THR A 188 3.81 8.60 -3.18
C THR A 188 3.67 7.99 -4.57
N PRO A 189 4.76 7.81 -5.35
CA PRO A 189 4.73 6.98 -6.54
C PRO A 189 4.44 5.51 -6.19
N VAL A 190 3.37 4.94 -6.75
CA VAL A 190 2.98 3.54 -6.53
C VAL A 190 3.05 2.74 -7.83
N SER A 191 3.69 1.58 -7.78
CA SER A 191 3.69 0.59 -8.84
C SER A 191 3.19 -0.76 -8.34
N VAL A 192 2.20 -1.34 -9.01
CA VAL A 192 1.64 -2.64 -8.72
C VAL A 192 1.72 -3.52 -9.96
N GLU A 193 2.32 -4.70 -9.82
CA GLU A 193 2.41 -5.70 -10.88
C GLU A 193 1.83 -7.03 -10.40
N GLY A 194 0.75 -7.48 -11.04
CA GLY A 194 -0.01 -8.65 -10.64
C GLY A 194 -0.80 -8.43 -9.34
N GLY A 195 -1.12 -9.53 -8.66
CA GLY A 195 -1.85 -9.52 -7.41
C GLY A 195 -3.33 -9.14 -7.54
N GLU A 196 -3.99 -9.03 -6.40
CA GLU A 196 -5.43 -8.84 -6.31
C GLU A 196 -5.82 -7.96 -5.11
N PHE A 197 -6.65 -6.95 -5.36
CA PHE A 197 -7.37 -6.23 -4.33
C PHE A 197 -8.78 -6.79 -4.25
N ARG A 198 -9.12 -7.50 -3.16
CA ARG A 198 -10.43 -8.15 -3.03
C ARG A 198 -11.15 -7.90 -1.72
N ASN A 199 -12.47 -7.73 -1.79
CA ASN A 199 -13.36 -7.58 -0.63
C ASN A 199 -12.93 -6.44 0.31
N ASN A 200 -12.36 -5.37 -0.25
CA ASN A 200 -11.95 -4.22 0.53
C ASN A 200 -13.13 -3.24 0.61
N VAL A 201 -13.42 -2.72 1.81
CA VAL A 201 -14.59 -1.85 2.07
C VAL A 201 -14.20 -0.53 2.74
N ALA A 202 -14.36 0.57 2.01
CA ALA A 202 -14.20 1.94 2.51
C ALA A 202 -15.54 2.53 2.91
N GLY A 203 -15.55 3.38 3.94
CA GLY A 203 -16.71 4.22 4.27
C GLY A 203 -16.91 5.38 3.30
N GLY A 204 -15.83 5.95 2.74
CA GLY A 204 -15.90 7.08 1.80
C GLY A 204 -15.42 6.73 0.40
N ASN A 205 -14.12 6.78 0.18
CA ASN A 205 -13.53 6.88 -1.15
C ASN A 205 -12.58 5.71 -1.44
N GLY A 206 -12.74 5.08 -2.60
CA GLY A 206 -11.78 4.10 -3.15
C GLY A 206 -11.85 2.76 -2.43
N GLY A 207 -12.75 1.86 -2.82
CA GLY A 207 -12.96 0.62 -2.07
C GLY A 207 -11.70 -0.22 -1.91
N ALA A 208 -10.84 -0.25 -2.92
CA ALA A 208 -9.51 -0.82 -2.86
C ALA A 208 -8.40 0.22 -2.68
N VAL A 209 -8.42 1.29 -3.48
CA VAL A 209 -7.33 2.26 -3.58
C VAL A 209 -7.83 3.69 -3.52
N TYR A 210 -7.21 4.49 -2.68
CA TYR A 210 -7.39 5.93 -2.64
C TYR A 210 -6.03 6.59 -2.85
N PHE A 211 -5.98 7.52 -3.80
CA PHE A 211 -4.77 8.27 -4.10
C PHE A 211 -5.00 9.77 -4.10
N SER A 212 -4.22 10.47 -3.29
CA SER A 212 -4.22 11.93 -3.21
C SER A 212 -2.92 12.52 -3.77
N GLN A 213 -3.03 13.28 -4.86
CA GLN A 213 -1.89 13.98 -5.44
C GLN A 213 -1.70 15.36 -4.79
N ILE A 214 -0.64 15.50 -3.97
CA ILE A 214 -0.35 16.73 -3.22
C ILE A 214 0.75 17.63 -3.80
N PRO A 215 0.72 18.96 -3.53
CA PRO A 215 1.75 19.93 -3.96
C PRO A 215 3.17 19.52 -3.58
N GLY A 216 4.13 19.74 -4.51
CA GLY A 216 5.54 19.43 -4.28
C GLY A 216 5.94 17.97 -4.54
N TYR A 217 4.97 17.11 -4.87
CA TYR A 217 5.19 15.70 -5.21
C TYR A 217 4.76 15.43 -6.64
N SER A 218 5.32 14.39 -7.26
CA SER A 218 5.00 13.93 -8.62
C SER A 218 4.56 12.47 -8.63
N GLY A 219 3.87 12.05 -7.57
CA GLY A 219 3.31 10.71 -7.45
C GLY A 219 2.40 10.33 -8.61
N GLY A 220 2.15 9.04 -8.72
CA GLY A 220 1.24 8.46 -9.69
C GLY A 220 0.99 7.01 -9.36
N LEU A 221 -0.07 6.45 -9.93
CA LEU A 221 -0.43 5.05 -9.77
C LEU A 221 -0.17 4.30 -11.08
N SER A 222 0.51 3.17 -11.00
CA SER A 222 0.66 2.24 -12.12
C SER A 222 0.29 0.84 -11.70
N PHE A 223 -0.65 0.23 -12.42
CA PHE A 223 -1.10 -1.13 -12.23
C PHE A 223 -0.90 -1.93 -13.53
N LYS A 224 -0.42 -3.16 -13.39
CA LYS A 224 -0.18 -4.06 -14.52
C LYS A 224 -0.65 -5.47 -14.17
N GLY A 225 -1.66 -5.99 -14.86
CA GLY A 225 -2.17 -7.34 -14.62
C GLY A 225 -2.81 -7.54 -13.24
N THR A 226 -3.21 -6.46 -12.59
CA THR A 226 -3.81 -6.46 -11.26
C THR A 226 -5.33 -6.65 -11.35
N LYS A 227 -5.90 -7.37 -10.38
CA LYS A 227 -7.35 -7.54 -10.26
C LYS A 227 -7.92 -6.71 -9.12
N PHE A 228 -9.11 -6.16 -9.33
CA PHE A 228 -9.93 -5.47 -8.35
C PHE A 228 -11.28 -6.18 -8.30
N VAL A 229 -11.54 -6.92 -7.23
CA VAL A 229 -12.68 -7.83 -7.13
C VAL A 229 -13.52 -7.49 -5.90
N ASP A 230 -14.83 -7.28 -6.08
CA ASP A 230 -15.79 -7.13 -4.98
C ASP A 230 -15.40 -6.05 -3.94
N ASN A 231 -14.75 -4.96 -4.38
CA ASN A 231 -14.43 -3.85 -3.50
C ASN A 231 -15.61 -2.87 -3.43
N LYS A 232 -15.76 -2.20 -2.29
CA LYS A 232 -16.88 -1.30 -2.03
C LYS A 232 -16.45 0.02 -1.40
N ALA A 233 -17.04 1.11 -1.85
CA ALA A 233 -16.93 2.44 -1.23
C ALA A 233 -18.20 3.25 -1.47
N ASP A 234 -18.31 4.41 -0.82
CA ASP A 234 -19.33 5.39 -1.21
C ASP A 234 -19.00 6.00 -2.56
N ALA A 235 -17.74 6.36 -2.82
CA ALA A 235 -17.29 6.89 -4.11
C ALA A 235 -16.05 6.16 -4.65
N GLY A 236 -16.08 5.77 -5.93
CA GLY A 236 -14.98 5.03 -6.56
C GLY A 236 -14.86 3.60 -6.03
N GLY A 237 -15.69 2.68 -6.55
CA GLY A 237 -15.88 1.35 -5.96
C GLY A 237 -14.60 0.53 -5.86
N ALA A 238 -13.67 0.70 -6.80
CA ALA A 238 -12.31 0.17 -6.70
C ALA A 238 -11.30 1.27 -6.41
N ILE A 239 -11.20 2.27 -7.27
CA ILE A 239 -10.15 3.28 -7.21
C ILE A 239 -10.77 4.67 -7.12
N PHE A 240 -10.28 5.49 -6.19
CA PHE A 240 -10.58 6.92 -6.12
C PHE A 240 -9.29 7.74 -6.18
N VAL A 241 -9.28 8.76 -7.03
CA VAL A 241 -8.10 9.59 -7.29
C VAL A 241 -8.49 11.04 -7.04
N VAL A 242 -7.95 11.66 -6.01
CA VAL A 242 -8.12 13.09 -5.75
C VAL A 242 -6.85 13.86 -6.09
N LYS A 243 -7.03 15.05 -6.64
CA LYS A 243 -5.94 15.98 -6.94
C LYS A 243 -6.10 17.27 -6.16
N THR A 244 -5.05 17.65 -5.43
CA THR A 244 -4.89 18.96 -4.78
C THR A 244 -3.73 19.79 -5.39
N ASN A 245 -2.96 19.21 -6.33
CA ASN A 245 -1.77 19.84 -6.93
C ASN A 245 -2.07 20.43 -8.32
N PRO A 246 -1.42 21.54 -8.77
CA PRO A 246 -1.48 21.97 -10.17
C PRO A 246 -0.90 20.95 -11.17
N LYS A 247 0.11 20.15 -10.78
CA LYS A 247 0.67 19.06 -11.59
C LYS A 247 -0.34 17.91 -11.69
N GLY A 248 -0.60 17.44 -12.91
CA GLY A 248 -1.54 16.34 -13.19
C GLY A 248 -1.22 15.08 -12.40
N ALA A 249 -2.24 14.44 -11.80
CA ALA A 249 -2.09 13.07 -11.34
C ALA A 249 -2.10 12.12 -12.55
N LYS A 250 -1.32 11.05 -12.50
CA LYS A 250 -1.30 10.01 -13.54
C LYS A 250 -1.67 8.67 -12.95
N VAL A 251 -2.66 8.02 -13.55
CA VAL A 251 -3.10 6.66 -13.20
C VAL A 251 -3.10 5.82 -14.47
N THR A 252 -2.35 4.72 -14.44
CA THR A 252 -2.28 3.77 -15.57
C THR A 252 -2.65 2.38 -15.08
N CYS A 253 -3.59 1.73 -15.77
CA CYS A 253 -3.94 0.34 -15.59
C CYS A 253 -3.76 -0.40 -16.93
N SER A 254 -2.91 -1.42 -16.94
CA SER A 254 -2.61 -2.21 -18.14
C SER A 254 -2.94 -3.67 -17.89
N GLY A 255 -3.85 -4.25 -18.67
CA GLY A 255 -4.31 -5.62 -18.48
C GLY A 255 -5.01 -5.88 -17.13
N CYS A 256 -5.61 -4.85 -16.53
CA CYS A 256 -6.29 -4.99 -15.25
C CYS A 256 -7.68 -5.61 -15.41
N VAL A 257 -8.20 -6.19 -14.33
CA VAL A 257 -9.59 -6.70 -14.27
C VAL A 257 -10.30 -6.01 -13.12
N PHE A 258 -11.48 -5.47 -13.38
CA PHE A 258 -12.39 -4.93 -12.38
C PHE A 258 -13.68 -5.73 -12.42
N ASP A 259 -13.94 -6.50 -11.37
CA ASP A 259 -15.12 -7.38 -11.29
C ASP A 259 -15.89 -7.16 -9.99
N GLY A 260 -17.20 -6.98 -10.05
CA GLY A 260 -18.04 -6.92 -8.85
C GLY A 260 -17.84 -5.70 -7.92
N ASN A 261 -17.12 -4.66 -8.36
CA ASN A 261 -16.88 -3.49 -7.52
C ASN A 261 -18.13 -2.61 -7.44
N ASP A 262 -18.41 -2.08 -6.25
CA ASP A 262 -19.63 -1.36 -5.92
C ASP A 262 -19.34 0.04 -5.38
N ALA A 263 -20.08 1.03 -5.86
CA ALA A 263 -19.99 2.41 -5.40
C ALA A 263 -21.39 2.98 -5.21
N ALA A 264 -21.67 3.63 -4.07
CA ALA A 264 -22.93 4.34 -3.89
C ALA A 264 -23.06 5.54 -4.83
N TYR A 265 -21.93 6.17 -5.15
CA TYR A 265 -21.77 7.35 -5.99
C TYR A 265 -20.62 7.15 -6.98
N GLY A 266 -20.85 7.55 -8.24
CA GLY A 266 -19.84 7.46 -9.29
C GLY A 266 -19.69 6.06 -9.89
N SER A 267 -18.44 5.62 -10.07
CA SER A 267 -18.08 4.45 -10.89
C SER A 267 -17.04 3.56 -10.21
N VAL A 268 -16.56 2.54 -10.92
CA VAL A 268 -15.46 1.66 -10.48
C VAL A 268 -14.16 2.45 -10.26
N VAL A 269 -13.84 3.39 -11.15
CA VAL A 269 -12.67 4.27 -11.03
C VAL A 269 -13.13 5.72 -11.08
N MET A 270 -13.04 6.41 -9.95
CA MET A 270 -13.45 7.80 -9.84
C MET A 270 -12.26 8.73 -9.72
N THR A 271 -12.33 9.89 -10.38
CA THR A 271 -11.36 10.97 -10.23
C THR A 271 -12.06 12.24 -9.75
N SER A 272 -11.51 12.92 -8.75
CA SER A 272 -12.01 14.18 -8.25
C SER A 272 -10.90 15.23 -8.22
N ARG A 273 -11.28 16.49 -8.41
CA ARG A 273 -10.44 17.62 -8.04
C ARG A 273 -10.95 18.11 -6.70
N SER A 274 -10.09 18.07 -5.69
CA SER A 274 -10.35 18.90 -4.52
C SER A 274 -9.72 20.24 -4.84
N ASP A 275 -10.55 21.15 -5.36
CA ASP A 275 -10.22 22.57 -5.41
C ASP A 275 -10.27 23.11 -3.98
N ASP A 276 -9.41 22.57 -3.12
CA ASP A 276 -9.33 22.92 -1.72
C ASP A 276 -8.86 24.38 -1.65
N LYS A 277 -9.79 25.30 -1.38
CA LYS A 277 -9.60 26.76 -1.36
C LYS A 277 -8.76 27.20 -0.15
N GLN A 278 -7.66 26.51 0.15
CA GLN A 278 -6.89 26.77 1.37
C GLN A 278 -6.12 28.10 1.37
N SER A 279 -6.11 28.90 0.30
CA SER A 279 -5.27 30.12 0.28
C SER A 279 -5.84 31.37 -0.38
N GLY A 280 -7.10 31.40 -0.84
CA GLY A 280 -7.66 32.61 -1.48
C GLY A 280 -6.97 33.03 -2.79
N GLU A 281 -6.05 32.21 -3.32
CA GLU A 281 -5.52 32.37 -4.67
C GLU A 281 -6.46 31.71 -5.68
N GLU A 282 -6.78 32.44 -6.76
CA GLU A 282 -7.54 31.91 -7.89
C GLU A 282 -6.79 30.70 -8.47
N LEU A 283 -7.38 29.51 -8.34
CA LEU A 283 -6.79 28.28 -8.85
C LEU A 283 -6.68 28.38 -10.36
N LYS A 284 -5.45 28.61 -10.85
CA LYS A 284 -5.14 28.45 -12.27
C LYS A 284 -5.58 27.04 -12.68
N PRO A 285 -6.25 26.84 -13.82
CA PRO A 285 -6.68 25.53 -14.29
C PRO A 285 -5.53 24.52 -14.17
N GLY A 286 -5.61 23.64 -13.18
CA GLY A 286 -4.58 22.65 -12.94
C GLY A 286 -4.56 21.65 -14.10
N ALA A 287 -3.42 21.01 -14.35
CA ALA A 287 -3.34 19.95 -15.35
C ALA A 287 -4.33 18.83 -15.02
N ALA A 288 -4.95 18.24 -16.05
CA ALA A 288 -5.96 17.21 -15.88
C ALA A 288 -5.40 15.92 -15.23
N ILE A 289 -6.28 15.12 -14.61
CA ILE A 289 -5.94 13.77 -14.12
C ILE A 289 -5.88 12.83 -15.33
N LYS A 290 -4.68 12.32 -15.65
CA LYS A 290 -4.50 11.41 -16.78
C LYS A 290 -4.77 9.97 -16.33
N LEU A 291 -5.93 9.45 -16.69
CA LEU A 291 -6.27 8.04 -16.52
C LEU A 291 -6.08 7.27 -17.83
N THR A 292 -5.41 6.13 -17.81
CA THR A 292 -5.24 5.26 -18.98
C THR A 292 -5.57 3.82 -18.60
N LEU A 293 -6.56 3.24 -19.25
CA LEU A 293 -6.96 1.83 -19.09
C LEU A 293 -6.69 1.08 -20.41
N SER A 294 -5.56 0.38 -20.52
CA SER A 294 -5.19 -0.36 -21.73
C SER A 294 -5.39 -1.86 -21.53
N GLY A 295 -6.12 -2.51 -22.44
CA GLY A 295 -6.39 -3.95 -22.37
C GLY A 295 -7.07 -4.42 -21.08
N SER A 296 -7.71 -3.49 -20.34
CA SER A 296 -8.36 -3.77 -19.07
C SER A 296 -9.82 -4.15 -19.30
N VAL A 297 -10.37 -4.97 -18.39
CA VAL A 297 -11.73 -5.51 -18.42
C VAL A 297 -12.49 -5.00 -17.21
N VAL A 298 -13.76 -4.64 -17.42
CA VAL A 298 -14.69 -4.19 -16.37
C VAL A 298 -15.98 -4.99 -16.48
N SER A 299 -16.36 -5.72 -15.43
CA SER A 299 -17.54 -6.61 -15.36
C SER A 299 -18.19 -6.59 -13.97
N GLY A 300 -19.44 -7.06 -13.86
CA GLY A 300 -20.09 -7.35 -12.57
C GLY A 300 -20.41 -6.16 -11.65
N ASN A 301 -20.13 -4.92 -12.05
CA ASN A 301 -20.26 -3.75 -11.17
C ASN A 301 -21.72 -3.25 -11.06
N ALA A 302 -22.11 -2.83 -9.86
CA ALA A 302 -23.50 -2.44 -9.55
C ALA A 302 -23.99 -1.21 -10.32
N ASN A 303 -23.08 -0.28 -10.66
CA ASN A 303 -23.35 0.81 -11.59
C ASN A 303 -22.71 0.53 -12.96
N PRO A 304 -23.44 -0.09 -13.91
CA PRO A 304 -22.89 -0.46 -15.21
C PRO A 304 -22.74 0.72 -16.17
N THR A 305 -23.22 1.92 -15.81
CA THR A 305 -23.35 3.04 -16.75
C THR A 305 -22.03 3.74 -17.05
N THR A 306 -21.05 3.66 -16.14
CA THR A 306 -19.70 4.20 -16.35
C THR A 306 -18.65 3.35 -15.64
N ALA A 307 -17.60 2.93 -16.35
CA ALA A 307 -16.41 2.34 -15.72
C ALA A 307 -15.52 3.40 -15.04
N VAL A 308 -15.62 4.63 -15.54
CA VAL A 308 -14.83 5.78 -15.09
C VAL A 308 -15.73 7.00 -15.04
N CYS A 309 -15.66 7.74 -13.93
CA CYS A 309 -16.27 9.04 -13.75
C CYS A 309 -15.27 10.05 -13.17
N GLY A 310 -15.44 11.33 -13.51
CA GLY A 310 -14.68 12.40 -12.88
C GLY A 310 -14.08 13.43 -13.83
N GLU A 311 -13.54 14.50 -13.25
CA GLU A 311 -13.01 15.63 -14.00
C GLU A 311 -11.64 15.37 -14.64
N GLY A 312 -11.52 15.68 -15.93
CA GLY A 312 -10.24 15.70 -16.64
C GLY A 312 -9.76 14.33 -17.14
N THR A 313 -10.64 13.34 -17.25
CA THR A 313 -10.30 12.02 -17.80
C THR A 313 -10.01 12.11 -19.31
N GLU A 314 -8.74 12.26 -19.68
CA GLU A 314 -8.30 12.19 -21.07
C GLU A 314 -7.94 10.75 -21.46
N ASN A 315 -8.68 10.16 -22.42
CA ASN A 315 -8.41 8.89 -23.11
C ASN A 315 -8.78 7.57 -22.39
N LEU A 316 -10.07 7.20 -22.47
CA LEU A 316 -10.49 5.79 -22.50
C LEU A 316 -10.22 5.20 -23.89
N LYS A 317 -8.96 4.94 -24.24
CA LYS A 317 -8.61 4.29 -25.51
C LYS A 317 -8.26 2.83 -25.23
N HIS A 318 -9.06 1.91 -25.79
CA HIS A 318 -8.82 0.44 -25.83
C HIS A 318 -9.18 -0.39 -24.59
N SER A 319 -10.03 0.10 -23.67
CA SER A 319 -10.64 -0.75 -22.64
C SER A 319 -11.79 -1.56 -23.25
N LYS A 320 -11.80 -2.88 -23.06
CA LYS A 320 -12.94 -3.72 -23.44
C LYS A 320 -13.94 -3.67 -22.30
N LEU A 321 -14.94 -2.80 -22.43
CA LEU A 321 -16.09 -2.82 -21.54
C LEU A 321 -16.92 -4.07 -21.90
N VAL A 322 -16.83 -5.11 -21.07
CA VAL A 322 -17.67 -6.31 -21.22
C VAL A 322 -18.88 -6.10 -20.33
N THR A 323 -19.74 -5.17 -20.71
CA THR A 323 -21.07 -5.09 -20.12
C THR A 323 -21.88 -6.26 -20.66
N SER A 324 -22.57 -7.00 -19.79
CA SER A 324 -23.62 -7.95 -20.18
C SER A 324 -24.88 -7.24 -20.71
N GLY A 325 -24.75 -6.00 -21.18
CA GLY A 325 -25.78 -5.11 -21.70
C GLY A 325 -25.14 -4.06 -22.62
N THR A 326 -25.95 -3.44 -23.47
CA THR A 326 -25.60 -2.50 -24.55
C THR A 326 -24.45 -1.53 -24.20
N PRO A 327 -23.51 -1.22 -25.11
CA PRO A 327 -22.50 -0.18 -24.89
C PRO A 327 -23.18 1.17 -24.65
N LEU A 328 -22.89 1.84 -23.52
CA LEU A 328 -23.52 3.12 -23.17
C LEU A 328 -22.54 4.28 -23.32
N ALA A 329 -23.08 5.41 -23.76
CA ALA A 329 -22.39 6.69 -23.92
C ALA A 329 -21.87 7.23 -22.56
N PRO A 330 -20.86 8.12 -22.54
CA PRO A 330 -20.45 8.82 -21.32
C PRO A 330 -21.67 9.45 -20.63
N SER A 331 -21.85 9.16 -19.34
CA SER A 331 -23.06 9.55 -18.62
C SER A 331 -23.16 11.06 -18.46
N SER A 332 -24.32 11.62 -18.78
CA SER A 332 -24.77 12.93 -18.30
C SER A 332 -25.27 12.87 -16.86
N ASP A 333 -24.85 11.86 -16.08
CA ASP A 333 -25.34 11.64 -14.72
C ASP A 333 -24.86 12.81 -13.86
N PRO A 334 -25.79 13.65 -13.36
CA PRO A 334 -25.43 14.80 -12.54
C PRO A 334 -24.60 14.37 -11.32
N MET A 335 -24.75 13.14 -10.82
CA MET A 335 -23.95 12.67 -9.68
C MET A 335 -22.46 12.52 -9.99
N CYS A 336 -22.07 12.24 -11.24
CA CYS A 336 -20.64 12.18 -11.60
C CYS A 336 -19.97 13.56 -11.64
N ASN A 337 -20.73 14.66 -11.77
CA ASN A 337 -20.22 16.03 -11.71
C ASN A 337 -20.45 16.70 -10.35
N ASP A 338 -21.59 16.43 -9.69
CA ASP A 338 -21.99 17.12 -8.45
C ASP A 338 -21.24 16.59 -7.22
N TYR A 339 -20.83 15.32 -7.19
CA TYR A 339 -20.06 14.80 -6.05
C TYR A 339 -18.65 15.40 -5.97
N ALA A 340 -18.06 15.77 -7.11
CA ALA A 340 -16.80 16.50 -7.15
C ALA A 340 -16.93 17.90 -6.53
N LEU A 341 -18.10 18.54 -6.68
CA LEU A 341 -18.38 19.86 -6.13
C LEU A 341 -18.78 19.81 -4.65
N ALA A 342 -19.52 18.79 -4.22
CA ALA A 342 -20.04 18.69 -2.85
C ALA A 342 -18.97 18.49 -1.77
N GLN A 343 -17.82 17.88 -2.09
CA GLN A 343 -16.70 17.74 -1.14
C GLN A 343 -15.75 18.95 -1.09
N SER A 344 -16.01 20.01 -1.87
CA SER A 344 -15.22 21.25 -1.87
C SER A 344 -15.82 22.38 -1.02
N GLY A 345 -16.87 22.07 -0.24
CA GLY A 345 -17.59 22.99 0.64
C GLY A 345 -17.11 22.99 2.08
#